data_AF-A0A6P1YL86-F1
#
_entry.id   AF-A0A6P1YL86-F1
#
_cell.length_a   1.000
_cell.length_b   1.000
_cell.length_c   1.000
_cell.angle_alpha   90.00
_cell.angle_beta   90.00
_cell.angle_gamma   90.00
#
_symmetry.space_group_name_H-M   'P 1'
#
loop_
_entity.id
_entity.type
_entity.pdbx_description
1 polymer ?
#
loop_
_entity_poly.entity_id
_entity_poly.type
_entity_poly.pdbx_seq_one_letter_code
_entity_poly.pdbx_strand_id
1 'polypeptide(L)'
;MMIHADLSRALARGAAGVTMGLALCVAAPLAAPAQPAAAPQAAPRESAPQNAVPSASPVSPTAPAEPHADDRPPTPMADFAVRGTVRPEGEAAFSYRDGRMRVEIFDGPNTVMVGLIDPKTRKLVVLPNLTGMEGLAIEMDLPPEFGFAAMPAGSHRVGLDSVGTEPCEVWRGIDAETSTPVESCITLDGIPLRVRATARGGVDVSFEATMLERAPQDPAAFELPAGTKVRRIPRSLQNMVPGGFAP
;
A
#
# COMPACT_ATOMS: atom_id res chain seq x y z
N MET A 1 -45.47 6.20 -29.26
CA MET A 1 -45.99 5.50 -28.06
C MET A 1 -45.03 4.34 -27.79
N MET A 2 -44.49 4.26 -26.56
CA MET A 2 -43.61 3.20 -26.02
C MET A 2 -42.21 2.99 -26.61
N ILE A 3 -41.24 3.80 -26.16
CA ILE A 3 -39.83 3.38 -25.96
C ILE A 3 -39.30 4.14 -24.73
N HIS A 4 -39.64 3.69 -23.52
CA HIS A 4 -39.15 4.37 -22.29
C HIS A 4 -38.98 3.44 -21.07
N ALA A 5 -38.93 2.11 -21.25
CA ALA A 5 -38.98 1.17 -20.13
C ALA A 5 -37.72 0.31 -19.89
N ASP A 6 -36.68 0.35 -20.73
CA ASP A 6 -35.54 -0.57 -20.60
C ASP A 6 -34.20 0.04 -20.13
N LEU A 7 -34.12 1.36 -19.94
CA LEU A 7 -32.87 1.98 -19.46
C LEU A 7 -32.68 1.86 -17.93
N SER A 8 -33.75 1.56 -17.18
CA SER A 8 -33.68 1.50 -15.71
C SER A 8 -33.25 0.14 -15.15
N ARG A 9 -33.24 -0.94 -15.96
CA ARG A 9 -32.80 -2.28 -15.52
C ARG A 9 -31.33 -2.59 -15.81
N ALA A 10 -30.71 -1.91 -16.78
CA ALA A 10 -29.28 -2.04 -17.07
C ALA A 10 -28.39 -1.34 -16.02
N LEU A 11 -28.94 -0.38 -15.26
CA LEU A 11 -28.22 0.34 -14.19
C LEU A 11 -28.25 -0.35 -12.82
N ALA A 12 -29.04 -1.42 -12.64
CA ALA A 12 -29.22 -2.09 -11.35
C ALA A 12 -28.36 -3.35 -11.15
N ARG A 13 -27.55 -3.76 -12.15
CA ARG A 13 -26.76 -5.01 -12.10
C ARG A 13 -25.25 -4.85 -12.39
N GLY A 14 -24.74 -3.62 -12.46
CA GLY A 14 -23.33 -3.37 -12.82
C GLY A 14 -22.57 -2.42 -11.90
N ALA A 15 -23.07 -2.15 -10.68
CA ALA A 15 -22.52 -1.12 -9.79
C ALA A 15 -22.28 -1.62 -8.35
N ALA A 16 -21.67 -2.80 -8.21
CA ALA A 16 -20.80 -3.09 -7.08
C ALA A 16 -19.39 -2.75 -7.59
N GLY A 17 -18.87 -1.56 -7.35
CA GLY A 17 -18.47 -1.13 -6.02
C GLY A 17 -16.94 -1.17 -5.94
N VAL A 18 -16.28 -0.49 -6.87
CA VAL A 18 -14.82 -0.28 -6.86
C VAL A 18 -14.61 1.22 -6.84
N THR A 19 -14.84 1.81 -5.68
CA THR A 19 -14.10 3.00 -5.29
C THR A 19 -12.80 2.43 -4.75
N MET A 20 -11.64 2.73 -5.31
CA MET A 20 -10.37 2.25 -4.79
C MET A 20 -9.41 3.42 -4.80
N GLY A 21 -9.45 4.17 -3.70
CA GLY A 21 -8.50 5.24 -3.43
C GLY A 21 -7.21 4.62 -2.94
N LEU A 22 -6.09 4.93 -3.60
CA LEU A 22 -4.80 4.78 -2.95
C LEU A 22 -4.80 5.72 -1.76
N ALA A 23 -4.68 5.18 -0.57
CA ALA A 23 -3.67 5.77 0.28
C ALA A 23 -2.47 4.82 0.29
N LEU A 24 -1.36 5.34 0.78
CA LEU A 24 -0.70 4.60 1.83
C LEU A 24 -1.79 4.20 2.86
N CYS A 25 -2.39 3.03 2.65
CA CYS A 25 -3.54 2.40 3.33
C CYS A 25 -4.79 3.25 3.62
N VAL A 26 -5.74 3.35 2.67
CA VAL A 26 -7.13 3.69 3.02
C VAL A 26 -8.12 2.93 2.14
N ALA A 27 -9.01 2.21 2.84
CA ALA A 27 -10.07 1.40 2.30
C ALA A 27 -11.23 2.24 1.74
N ALA A 28 -11.85 1.72 0.68
CA ALA A 28 -13.21 2.07 0.30
C ALA A 28 -14.23 1.15 0.98
N PRO A 29 -15.50 1.55 1.10
CA PRO A 29 -16.54 0.70 1.66
C PRO A 29 -16.97 -0.36 0.64
N LEU A 30 -16.47 -1.59 0.77
CA LEU A 30 -17.14 -2.75 0.18
C LEU A 30 -18.36 -3.13 1.03
N ALA A 31 -19.47 -3.40 0.36
CA ALA A 31 -20.71 -3.86 0.96
C ALA A 31 -20.49 -5.09 1.85
N ALA A 32 -21.10 -5.08 3.03
CA ALA A 32 -20.99 -6.15 4.02
C ALA A 32 -21.34 -7.52 3.40
N PRO A 33 -20.48 -8.54 3.50
CA PRO A 33 -20.89 -9.89 3.18
C PRO A 33 -21.92 -10.33 4.22
N ALA A 34 -23.04 -10.89 3.75
CA ALA A 34 -24.01 -11.57 4.59
C ALA A 34 -23.30 -12.64 5.43
N GLN A 35 -23.46 -12.58 6.75
CA GLN A 35 -22.97 -13.59 7.67
C GLN A 35 -23.51 -14.98 7.25
N PRO A 36 -22.64 -15.96 6.94
CA PRO A 36 -23.10 -17.33 6.84
C PRO A 36 -23.54 -17.82 8.22
N ALA A 37 -24.68 -18.51 8.25
CA ALA A 37 -25.26 -19.10 9.45
C ALA A 37 -24.26 -20.03 10.14
N ALA A 38 -24.18 -19.92 11.47
CA ALA A 38 -23.34 -20.74 12.33
C ALA A 38 -23.61 -22.24 12.12
N ALA A 39 -22.56 -22.99 11.78
CA ALA A 39 -22.58 -24.44 11.81
C ALA A 39 -22.40 -24.95 13.25
N PRO A 40 -23.01 -26.11 13.61
CA PRO A 40 -22.98 -26.66 14.96
C PRO A 40 -21.60 -27.22 15.35
N GLN A 41 -21.21 -26.95 16.59
CA GLN A 41 -20.00 -27.48 17.22
C GLN A 41 -20.09 -29.01 17.39
N ALA A 42 -19.07 -29.73 16.90
CA ALA A 42 -18.90 -31.16 17.14
C ALA A 42 -17.95 -31.40 18.34
N ALA A 43 -18.33 -32.41 19.14
CA ALA A 43 -17.78 -32.82 20.43
C ALA A 43 -16.32 -33.37 20.38
N PRO A 44 -15.64 -33.51 21.54
CA PRO A 44 -14.21 -33.82 21.62
C PRO A 44 -13.92 -35.32 21.46
N ARG A 45 -12.82 -35.66 20.78
CA ARG A 45 -12.29 -37.04 20.72
C ARG A 45 -10.93 -37.13 21.40
N GLU A 46 -10.95 -37.81 22.53
CA GLU A 46 -10.15 -38.97 22.93
C GLU A 46 -8.64 -39.05 22.61
N SER A 47 -7.91 -39.11 23.72
CA SER A 47 -6.52 -39.45 24.05
C SER A 47 -5.82 -40.59 23.29
N ALA A 48 -4.50 -40.40 23.04
CA ALA A 48 -3.35 -41.33 23.22
C ALA A 48 -2.26 -41.14 22.13
N PRO A 49 -1.01 -41.66 22.24
CA PRO A 49 -0.16 -41.96 23.41
C PRO A 49 1.19 -41.20 23.38
N GLN A 50 1.90 -41.25 24.51
CA GLN A 50 3.27 -40.75 24.72
C GLN A 50 4.28 -41.43 23.80
N ASN A 51 5.09 -40.65 23.09
CA ASN A 51 6.26 -41.14 22.36
C ASN A 51 7.54 -40.38 22.75
N ALA A 52 8.55 -41.22 23.04
CA ALA A 52 9.97 -41.00 23.32
C ALA A 52 10.57 -39.60 23.07
N VAL A 53 11.26 -39.11 24.11
CA VAL A 53 12.12 -37.92 24.10
C VAL A 53 13.46 -38.27 23.40
N PRO A 54 13.81 -37.65 22.26
CA PRO A 54 15.16 -37.74 21.71
C PRO A 54 16.14 -36.84 22.49
N SER A 55 17.32 -37.38 22.78
CA SER A 55 18.44 -36.67 23.40
C SER A 55 18.79 -35.40 22.64
N ALA A 56 18.65 -34.25 23.32
CA ALA A 56 18.95 -32.93 22.78
C ALA A 56 20.48 -32.70 22.68
N SER A 57 20.96 -32.39 21.48
CA SER A 57 22.29 -31.84 21.26
C SER A 57 22.37 -30.43 21.86
N PRO A 58 23.51 -30.03 22.45
CA PRO A 58 23.68 -28.69 23.00
C PRO A 58 23.63 -27.63 21.89
N VAL A 59 22.61 -26.79 21.90
CA VAL A 59 22.48 -25.62 21.02
C VAL A 59 23.49 -24.58 21.50
N SER A 60 24.53 -24.31 20.70
CA SER A 60 25.44 -23.20 20.95
C SER A 60 24.65 -21.89 21.03
N PRO A 61 24.90 -21.04 22.05
CA PRO A 61 24.19 -19.77 22.19
C PRO A 61 24.49 -18.87 20.99
N THR A 62 23.46 -18.56 20.20
CA THR A 62 23.52 -17.51 19.18
C THR A 62 23.90 -16.21 19.87
N ALA A 63 25.05 -15.64 19.50
CA ALA A 63 25.49 -14.36 20.03
C ALA A 63 24.41 -13.28 19.80
N PRO A 64 24.14 -12.40 20.78
CA PRO A 64 23.21 -11.30 20.60
C PRO A 64 23.68 -10.44 19.43
N ALA A 65 22.79 -10.20 18.46
CA ALA A 65 23.07 -9.33 17.33
C ALA A 65 23.49 -7.95 17.86
N GLU A 66 24.64 -7.46 17.39
CA GLU A 66 25.11 -6.12 17.75
C GLU A 66 24.06 -5.09 17.28
N PRO A 67 23.73 -4.07 18.09
CA PRO A 67 22.86 -2.99 17.66
C PRO A 67 23.48 -2.30 16.45
N HIS A 68 22.73 -2.25 15.33
CA HIS A 68 23.22 -1.63 14.11
C HIS A 68 23.09 -0.11 14.20
N ALA A 69 24.13 0.60 13.80
CA ALA A 69 24.35 2.03 14.06
C ALA A 69 23.35 2.99 13.38
N ASP A 70 22.39 2.49 12.58
CA ASP A 70 21.30 3.30 12.05
C ASP A 70 19.97 2.56 12.27
N ASP A 71 19.28 2.91 13.36
CA ASP A 71 17.89 2.49 13.66
C ASP A 71 16.86 3.17 12.74
N ARG A 72 17.25 3.52 11.51
CA ARG A 72 16.37 4.15 10.53
C ARG A 72 16.40 3.38 9.21
N PRO A 73 15.24 3.10 8.61
CA PRO A 73 15.20 2.44 7.32
C PRO A 73 15.90 3.27 6.24
N PRO A 74 16.56 2.60 5.28
CA PRO A 74 17.26 3.30 4.21
C PRO A 74 16.27 4.05 3.32
N THR A 75 16.65 5.27 2.92
CA THR A 75 15.94 6.03 1.88
C THR A 75 16.48 5.67 0.50
N PRO A 76 15.66 5.76 -0.57
CA PRO A 76 16.12 5.47 -1.92
C PRO A 76 17.38 6.23 -2.31
N MET A 77 18.40 5.48 -2.73
CA MET A 77 19.69 6.03 -3.15
C MET A 77 19.81 6.16 -4.67
N ALA A 78 18.92 5.52 -5.43
CA ALA A 78 18.93 5.48 -6.88
C ALA A 78 17.52 5.54 -7.46
N ASP A 79 17.44 5.88 -8.74
CA ASP A 79 16.22 5.76 -9.54
C ASP A 79 15.79 4.29 -9.64
N PHE A 80 14.49 4.05 -9.50
CA PHE A 80 13.93 2.72 -9.67
C PHE A 80 12.48 2.77 -10.19
N ALA A 81 12.04 1.64 -10.71
CA ALA A 81 10.65 1.30 -10.95
C ALA A 81 10.36 -0.07 -10.33
N VAL A 82 9.29 -0.20 -9.56
CA VAL A 82 8.84 -1.46 -8.97
C VAL A 82 7.35 -1.63 -9.28
N ARG A 83 6.96 -2.82 -9.74
CA ARG A 83 5.56 -3.21 -9.94
C ARG A 83 5.25 -4.39 -9.03
N GLY A 84 4.02 -4.47 -8.55
CA GLY A 84 3.63 -5.54 -7.65
C GLY A 84 2.12 -5.69 -7.50
N THR A 85 1.76 -6.74 -6.78
CA THR A 85 0.37 -7.04 -6.44
C THR A 85 -0.03 -6.30 -5.17
N VAL A 86 -1.27 -5.82 -5.14
CA VAL A 86 -1.90 -5.25 -3.96
C VAL A 86 -2.97 -6.23 -3.48
N ARG A 87 -3.04 -6.46 -2.17
CA ARG A 87 -4.12 -7.23 -1.53
C ARG A 87 -5.05 -6.28 -0.75
N PRO A 88 -6.36 -6.52 -0.75
CA PRO A 88 -7.05 -7.72 -1.26
C PRO A 88 -7.12 -7.85 -2.79
N GLU A 89 -6.94 -6.77 -3.54
CA GLU A 89 -7.07 -6.76 -5.00
C GLU A 89 -6.19 -5.68 -5.65
N GLY A 90 -5.80 -5.91 -6.91
CA GLY A 90 -5.21 -4.90 -7.77
C GLY A 90 -3.71 -5.04 -7.98
N GLU A 91 -3.18 -4.13 -8.79
CA GLU A 91 -1.75 -3.95 -8.99
C GLU A 91 -1.38 -2.49 -8.77
N ALA A 92 -0.14 -2.29 -8.34
CA ALA A 92 0.45 -0.96 -8.22
C ALA A 92 1.86 -0.96 -8.79
N ALA A 93 2.27 0.20 -9.30
CA ALA A 93 3.65 0.50 -9.66
C ALA A 93 4.12 1.75 -8.94
N PHE A 94 5.38 1.75 -8.53
CA PHE A 94 6.06 2.88 -7.92
C PHE A 94 7.32 3.17 -8.75
N SER A 95 7.49 4.42 -9.15
CA SER A 95 8.74 4.91 -9.72
C SER A 95 9.28 6.04 -8.86
N TYR A 96 10.60 6.13 -8.77
CA TYR A 96 11.29 7.15 -7.99
C TYR A 96 12.41 7.80 -8.81
N ARG A 97 12.53 9.12 -8.67
CA ARG A 97 13.58 9.92 -9.28
C ARG A 97 13.82 11.21 -8.52
N ASP A 98 15.07 11.51 -8.18
CA ASP A 98 15.50 12.80 -7.61
C ASP A 98 14.69 13.27 -6.37
N GLY A 99 14.22 12.32 -5.55
CA GLY A 99 13.38 12.59 -4.39
C GLY A 99 11.89 12.74 -4.71
N ARG A 100 11.47 12.53 -5.96
CA ARG A 100 10.07 12.55 -6.39
C ARG A 100 9.61 11.13 -6.67
N MET A 101 8.32 10.89 -6.49
CA MET A 101 7.74 9.58 -6.68
C MET A 101 6.49 9.66 -7.53
N ARG A 102 6.32 8.64 -8.36
CA ARG A 102 5.12 8.40 -9.14
C ARG A 102 4.53 7.08 -8.66
N VAL A 103 3.24 7.07 -8.41
CA VAL A 103 2.49 5.87 -8.04
C VAL A 103 1.38 5.67 -9.03
N GLU A 104 1.25 4.46 -9.55
CA GLU A 104 0.22 4.08 -10.51
C GLU A 104 -0.58 2.92 -9.94
N ILE A 105 -1.91 3.05 -9.96
CA ILE A 105 -2.82 1.98 -9.59
C ILE A 105 -3.49 1.47 -10.85
N PHE A 106 -3.62 0.15 -10.95
CA PHE A 106 -4.22 -0.51 -12.10
C PHE A 106 -5.54 -1.20 -11.73
N ASP A 107 -6.49 -1.14 -12.65
CA ASP A 107 -7.66 -2.02 -12.74
C ASP A 107 -7.54 -2.80 -14.05
N GLY A 108 -7.08 -4.06 -13.94
CA GLY A 108 -6.67 -4.87 -15.08
C GLY A 108 -5.58 -4.19 -15.90
N PRO A 109 -5.77 -3.98 -17.23
CA PRO A 109 -4.75 -3.34 -18.08
C PRO A 109 -4.74 -1.81 -17.96
N ASN A 110 -5.69 -1.20 -17.27
CA ASN A 110 -5.88 0.25 -17.27
C ASN A 110 -5.31 0.88 -16.00
N THR A 111 -4.55 1.96 -16.12
CA THR A 111 -4.21 2.82 -14.99
C THR A 111 -5.45 3.60 -14.57
N VAL A 112 -5.93 3.45 -13.35
CA VAL A 112 -7.11 4.18 -12.82
C VAL A 112 -6.72 5.45 -12.09
N MET A 113 -5.49 5.53 -11.60
CA MET A 113 -5.01 6.66 -10.83
C MET A 113 -3.49 6.78 -10.91
N VAL A 114 -3.02 8.02 -11.07
CA VAL A 114 -1.61 8.37 -10.95
C VAL A 114 -1.44 9.36 -9.81
N GLY A 115 -0.58 9.05 -8.84
CA GLY A 115 -0.13 9.96 -7.79
C GLY A 115 1.28 10.47 -8.08
N LEU A 116 1.47 11.78 -8.07
CA LEU A 116 2.77 12.43 -8.10
C LEU A 116 3.07 13.02 -6.73
N ILE A 117 4.11 12.52 -6.08
CA ILE A 117 4.49 12.85 -4.71
C ILE A 117 5.83 13.57 -4.74
N ASP A 118 5.85 14.74 -4.10
CA ASP A 118 7.05 15.54 -3.88
C ASP A 118 7.19 15.84 -2.38
N PRO A 119 8.03 15.08 -1.66
CA PRO A 119 8.31 15.30 -0.24
C PRO A 119 8.99 16.64 0.03
N LYS A 120 9.76 17.20 -0.91
CA LYS A 120 10.46 18.49 -0.72
C LYS A 120 9.45 19.63 -0.64
N THR A 121 8.44 19.61 -1.52
CA THR A 121 7.36 20.60 -1.51
C THR A 121 6.17 20.20 -0.62
N ARG A 122 6.18 18.97 -0.08
CA ARG A 122 5.09 18.34 0.68
C ARG A 122 3.77 18.36 -0.10
N LYS A 123 3.83 17.97 -1.37
CA LYS A 123 2.70 17.94 -2.28
C LYS A 123 2.42 16.54 -2.80
N LEU A 124 1.15 16.19 -2.83
CA LEU A 124 0.62 15.06 -3.57
C LEU A 124 -0.35 15.60 -4.62
N VAL A 125 -0.11 15.26 -5.88
CA VAL A 125 -1.02 15.55 -6.98
C VAL A 125 -1.57 14.24 -7.53
N VAL A 126 -2.88 14.08 -7.46
CA VAL A 126 -3.59 12.88 -7.95
C VAL A 126 -4.25 13.19 -9.28
N LEU A 127 -3.98 12.36 -10.29
CA LEU A 127 -4.60 12.38 -11.60
C LEU A 127 -5.50 11.14 -11.72
N PRO A 128 -6.81 11.27 -11.44
CA PRO A 128 -7.74 10.19 -11.67
C PRO A 128 -7.91 9.97 -13.18
N ASN A 129 -7.87 8.71 -13.61
CA ASN A 129 -8.19 8.32 -14.97
C ASN A 129 -9.61 7.73 -15.01
N LEU A 130 -10.59 8.57 -14.64
CA LEU A 130 -12.00 8.23 -14.59
C LEU A 130 -12.76 9.01 -15.66
N THR A 131 -13.74 8.37 -16.27
CA THR A 131 -14.60 9.00 -17.28
C THR A 131 -15.26 10.27 -16.73
N GLY A 132 -15.09 11.40 -17.43
CA GLY A 132 -15.59 12.71 -17.02
C GLY A 132 -14.68 13.49 -16.08
N MET A 133 -13.53 12.93 -15.69
CA MET A 133 -12.49 13.60 -14.88
C MET A 133 -11.18 13.78 -15.67
N GLU A 134 -11.21 13.63 -16.98
CA GLU A 134 -10.03 13.72 -17.83
C GLU A 134 -9.41 15.12 -17.78
N GLY A 135 -8.09 15.18 -17.63
CA GLY A 135 -7.35 16.44 -17.53
C GLY A 135 -7.58 17.20 -16.22
N LEU A 136 -8.20 16.59 -15.22
CA LEU A 136 -8.26 17.12 -13.86
C LEU A 136 -7.11 16.56 -13.03
N ALA A 137 -6.48 17.41 -12.22
CA ALA A 137 -5.58 16.97 -11.15
C ALA A 137 -6.04 17.55 -9.81
N ILE A 138 -5.86 16.77 -8.76
CA ILE A 138 -6.22 17.11 -7.39
C ILE A 138 -4.94 17.28 -6.60
N GLU A 139 -4.65 18.50 -6.15
CA GLU A 139 -3.52 18.79 -5.28
C GLU A 139 -3.94 18.77 -3.81
N MET A 140 -3.16 18.06 -2.99
CA MET A 140 -3.25 18.04 -1.54
C MET A 140 -1.86 18.22 -0.90
N ASP A 141 -1.87 18.68 0.36
CA ASP A 141 -0.65 18.79 1.15
C ASP A 141 -0.36 17.42 1.79
N LEU A 142 0.90 16.98 1.78
CA LEU A 142 1.34 15.80 2.50
C LEU A 142 1.47 16.10 4.00
N PRO A 143 1.15 15.14 4.89
CA PRO A 143 1.41 15.30 6.31
C PRO A 143 2.93 15.41 6.59
N PRO A 144 3.35 16.05 7.69
CA PRO A 144 4.76 16.21 8.02
C PRO A 144 5.52 14.89 8.13
N GLU A 145 4.82 13.84 8.56
CA GLU A 145 5.37 12.49 8.78
C GLU A 145 5.47 11.67 7.49
N PHE A 146 5.02 12.20 6.35
CA PHE A 146 5.05 11.48 5.08
C PHE A 146 6.49 11.30 4.58
N GLY A 147 6.87 10.07 4.28
CA GLY A 147 8.05 9.78 3.47
C GLY A 147 7.87 8.51 2.63
N PHE A 148 8.70 8.38 1.59
CA PHE A 148 8.68 7.20 0.74
C PHE A 148 9.19 5.99 1.49
N ALA A 149 8.44 4.88 1.45
CA ALA A 149 8.75 3.72 2.28
C ALA A 149 9.00 4.14 3.74
N ALA A 150 8.44 5.28 4.16
CA ALA A 150 8.65 5.82 5.49
C ALA A 150 7.87 4.93 6.41
N MET A 151 8.60 3.94 6.87
CA MET A 151 8.32 3.35 8.13
C MET A 151 8.10 4.47 9.14
N PRO A 152 7.06 4.37 9.96
CA PRO A 152 6.76 5.38 10.97
C PRO A 152 7.99 5.75 11.81
N ALA A 153 8.01 6.98 12.32
CA ALA A 153 9.06 7.38 13.25
C ALA A 153 9.18 6.37 14.41
N GLY A 154 10.41 5.98 14.76
CA GLY A 154 10.66 4.94 15.77
C GLY A 154 10.54 3.50 15.27
N SER A 155 10.40 3.29 13.95
CA SER A 155 10.58 1.98 13.37
C SER A 155 11.97 1.41 13.59
N HIS A 156 12.04 0.09 13.73
CA HIS A 156 13.27 -0.64 13.98
C HIS A 156 13.35 -1.87 13.08
N ARG A 157 14.58 -2.30 12.80
CA ARG A 157 14.85 -3.50 12.03
C ARG A 157 14.60 -4.74 12.87
N VAL A 158 13.86 -5.70 12.34
CA VAL A 158 13.49 -6.95 13.03
C VAL A 158 14.09 -8.20 12.41
N GLY A 159 14.67 -8.11 11.21
CA GLY A 159 15.32 -9.26 10.58
C GLY A 159 15.71 -9.02 9.12
N LEU A 160 16.06 -10.12 8.45
CA LEU A 160 16.35 -10.19 7.02
C LEU A 160 15.32 -11.10 6.36
N ASP A 161 14.97 -10.81 5.10
CA ASP A 161 14.11 -11.64 4.26
C ASP A 161 14.45 -11.38 2.77
N SER A 162 13.63 -11.92 1.87
CA SER A 162 13.73 -11.68 0.43
C SER A 162 12.34 -11.67 -0.22
N VAL A 163 12.21 -10.90 -1.30
CA VAL A 163 11.06 -10.99 -2.23
C VAL A 163 11.60 -11.46 -3.57
N GLY A 164 11.22 -12.68 -3.98
CA GLY A 164 11.87 -13.35 -5.10
C GLY A 164 13.37 -13.59 -4.81
N THR A 165 14.25 -13.05 -5.66
CA THR A 165 15.71 -13.13 -5.48
C THR A 165 16.32 -11.87 -4.86
N GLU A 166 15.50 -10.86 -4.53
CA GLU A 166 15.97 -9.59 -4.00
C GLU A 166 16.00 -9.63 -2.47
N PRO A 167 17.19 -9.52 -1.84
CA PRO A 167 17.32 -9.49 -0.39
C PRO A 167 16.84 -8.16 0.18
N CYS A 168 16.20 -8.20 1.35
CA CYS A 168 15.74 -7.01 2.04
C CYS A 168 15.82 -7.16 3.57
N GLU A 169 15.89 -6.03 4.24
CA GLU A 169 15.75 -5.94 5.69
C GLU A 169 14.28 -5.74 6.04
N VAL A 170 13.81 -6.46 7.06
CA VAL A 170 12.45 -6.30 7.56
C VAL A 170 12.43 -5.25 8.65
N TRP A 171 11.60 -4.24 8.46
CA TRP A 171 11.38 -3.12 9.37
C TRP A 171 9.96 -3.18 9.93
N ARG A 172 9.80 -2.85 11.21
CA ARG A 172 8.47 -2.74 11.86
C ARG A 172 8.29 -1.39 12.55
N GLY A 173 7.07 -0.89 12.54
CA GLY A 173 6.66 0.34 13.19
C GLY A 173 5.20 0.33 13.60
N ILE A 174 4.78 1.44 14.21
CA ILE A 174 3.38 1.73 14.52
C ILE A 174 3.01 2.99 13.75
N ASP A 175 2.02 2.90 12.88
CA ASP A 175 1.49 4.07 12.18
C ASP A 175 0.91 5.06 13.21
N ALA A 176 1.31 6.33 13.12
CA ALA A 176 0.94 7.33 14.10
C ALA A 176 -0.56 7.69 14.03
N GLU A 177 -1.17 7.61 12.85
CA GLU A 177 -2.57 7.99 12.63
C GLU A 177 -3.51 6.85 13.03
N THR A 178 -3.22 5.63 12.60
CA THR A 178 -4.09 4.47 12.83
C THR A 178 -3.74 3.70 14.09
N SER A 179 -2.58 3.94 14.68
CA SER A 179 -2.02 3.13 15.78
C SER A 179 -1.90 1.65 15.45
N THR A 180 -1.82 1.30 14.16
CA THR A 180 -1.70 -0.10 13.71
C THR A 180 -0.26 -0.45 13.36
N PRO A 181 0.14 -1.72 13.52
CA PRO A 181 1.43 -2.18 13.05
C PRO A 181 1.60 -1.98 11.54
N VAL A 182 2.81 -1.57 11.15
CA VAL A 182 3.28 -1.54 9.77
C VAL A 182 4.56 -2.35 9.68
N GLU A 183 4.68 -3.20 8.67
CA GLU A 183 5.87 -3.98 8.35
C GLU A 183 6.27 -3.71 6.90
N SER A 184 7.56 -3.49 6.65
CA SER A 184 8.09 -3.39 5.28
C SER A 184 9.39 -4.18 5.12
N CYS A 185 9.55 -4.83 3.97
CA CYS A 185 10.81 -5.38 3.52
C CYS A 185 11.45 -4.41 2.56
N ILE A 186 12.59 -3.81 2.95
CA ILE A 186 13.25 -2.72 2.23
C ILE A 186 14.67 -3.18 1.86
N THR A 187 15.06 -3.02 0.60
CA THR A 187 16.43 -3.32 0.14
C THR A 187 17.46 -2.38 0.77
N LEU A 188 18.74 -2.74 0.67
CA LEU A 188 19.84 -1.91 1.17
C LEU A 188 19.87 -0.51 0.54
N ASP A 189 19.47 -0.39 -0.73
CA ASP A 189 19.38 0.86 -1.48
C ASP A 189 18.05 1.62 -1.28
N GLY A 190 17.21 1.20 -0.34
CA GLY A 190 16.01 1.93 0.10
C GLY A 190 14.75 1.65 -0.70
N ILE A 191 14.66 0.52 -1.41
CA ILE A 191 13.51 0.17 -2.25
C ILE A 191 12.57 -0.78 -1.48
N PRO A 192 11.29 -0.41 -1.25
CA PRO A 192 10.33 -1.27 -0.60
C PRO A 192 9.88 -2.38 -1.57
N LEU A 193 10.13 -3.64 -1.19
CA LEU A 193 9.70 -4.81 -1.95
C LEU A 193 8.41 -5.41 -1.42
N ARG A 194 8.13 -5.23 -0.13
CA ARG A 194 6.90 -5.67 0.50
C ARG A 194 6.48 -4.68 1.56
N VAL A 195 5.18 -4.42 1.65
CA VAL A 195 4.57 -3.59 2.69
C VAL A 195 3.34 -4.32 3.19
N ARG A 196 3.14 -4.37 4.51
CA ARG A 196 1.94 -4.87 5.17
C ARG A 196 1.51 -3.85 6.21
N ALA A 197 0.25 -3.48 6.18
CA ALA A 197 -0.34 -2.56 7.13
C ALA A 197 -1.83 -2.87 7.28
N THR A 198 -2.37 -2.55 8.44
CA THR A 198 -3.82 -2.65 8.68
C THR A 198 -4.43 -1.27 8.48
N ALA A 199 -5.27 -1.11 7.46
CA ALA A 199 -6.00 0.11 7.21
C ALA A 199 -7.06 0.36 8.29
N ARG A 200 -7.54 1.61 8.39
CA ARG A 200 -8.68 1.97 9.24
C ARG A 200 -9.88 1.07 8.91
N GLY A 201 -10.45 0.46 9.95
CA GLY A 201 -11.50 -0.57 9.79
C GLY A 201 -11.01 -2.00 9.87
N GLY A 202 -9.71 -2.23 10.11
CA GLY A 202 -9.14 -3.56 10.35
C GLY A 202 -8.86 -4.34 9.06
N VAL A 203 -8.84 -3.68 7.91
CA VAL A 203 -8.56 -4.32 6.62
C VAL A 203 -7.07 -4.41 6.43
N ASP A 204 -6.53 -5.63 6.34
CA ASP A 204 -5.13 -5.83 6.01
C ASP A 204 -4.88 -5.50 4.53
N VAL A 205 -3.98 -4.57 4.30
CA VAL A 205 -3.50 -4.17 2.98
C VAL A 205 -2.05 -4.60 2.86
N SER A 206 -1.71 -5.23 1.74
CA SER A 206 -0.32 -5.58 1.46
C SER A 206 0.05 -5.29 0.02
N PHE A 207 1.25 -4.77 -0.18
CA PHE A 207 1.93 -4.71 -1.46
C PHE A 207 3.07 -5.71 -1.47
N GLU A 208 3.24 -6.43 -2.58
CA GLU A 208 4.40 -7.30 -2.81
C GLU A 208 4.89 -7.17 -4.25
N ALA A 209 6.17 -6.84 -4.40
CA ALA A 209 6.83 -6.61 -5.68
C ALA A 209 6.89 -7.90 -6.51
N THR A 210 6.54 -7.79 -7.78
CA THR A 210 6.67 -8.84 -8.79
C THR A 210 7.72 -8.50 -9.85
N MET A 211 8.10 -7.21 -9.96
CA MET A 211 9.14 -6.73 -10.87
C MET A 211 9.86 -5.55 -10.23
N LEU A 212 11.18 -5.51 -10.38
CA LEU A 212 12.04 -4.42 -9.94
C LEU A 212 13.04 -4.07 -11.04
N GLU A 213 13.14 -2.79 -11.35
CA GLU A 213 14.12 -2.22 -12.27
C GLU A 213 14.85 -1.07 -11.58
N ARG A 214 16.19 -1.13 -11.59
CA ARG A 214 17.07 -0.05 -11.09
C ARG A 214 17.70 0.64 -12.30
N ALA A 215 17.01 1.64 -12.84
CA ALA A 215 17.42 2.35 -14.03
C ALA A 215 16.97 3.82 -13.95
N PRO A 216 17.69 4.75 -14.62
CA PRO A 216 17.26 6.15 -14.73
C PRO A 216 15.82 6.25 -15.23
N GLN A 217 14.98 7.05 -14.55
CA GLN A 217 13.59 7.23 -14.95
C GLN A 217 13.43 8.45 -15.88
N ASP A 218 12.42 8.43 -16.75
CA ASP A 218 12.08 9.58 -17.59
C ASP A 218 11.60 10.77 -16.72
N PRO A 219 12.28 11.94 -16.78
CA PRO A 219 11.82 13.14 -16.11
C PRO A 219 10.34 13.49 -16.37
N ALA A 220 9.88 13.31 -17.61
CA ALA A 220 8.54 13.70 -18.03
C ALA A 220 7.44 12.86 -17.35
N ALA A 221 7.76 11.62 -16.93
CA ALA A 221 6.82 10.77 -16.19
C ALA A 221 6.44 11.35 -14.81
N PHE A 222 7.25 12.27 -14.27
CA PHE A 222 7.00 12.93 -12.99
C PHE A 222 6.41 14.33 -13.15
N GLU A 223 6.08 14.75 -14.36
CA GLU A 223 5.47 16.06 -14.64
C GLU A 223 3.96 15.93 -14.83
N LEU A 224 3.24 17.03 -14.58
CA LEU A 224 1.82 17.06 -14.91
C LEU A 224 1.64 17.17 -16.43
N PRO A 225 0.75 16.38 -17.04
CA PRO A 225 0.46 16.48 -18.46
C PRO A 225 0.05 17.91 -18.85
N ALA A 226 0.44 18.34 -20.04
CA ALA A 226 0.06 19.65 -20.55
C ALA A 226 -1.46 19.82 -20.59
N GLY A 227 -1.95 21.01 -20.18
CA GLY A 227 -3.38 21.31 -20.13
C GLY A 227 -4.13 20.76 -18.91
N THR A 228 -3.43 20.09 -17.99
CA THR A 228 -4.03 19.61 -16.73
C THR A 228 -4.54 20.78 -15.88
N LYS A 229 -5.80 20.69 -15.45
CA LYS A 229 -6.44 21.64 -14.55
C LYS A 229 -6.24 21.18 -13.11
N VAL A 230 -5.37 21.86 -12.37
CA VAL A 230 -5.13 21.56 -10.96
C VAL A 230 -6.21 22.20 -10.09
N ARG A 231 -6.84 21.39 -9.24
CA ARG A 231 -7.75 21.82 -8.18
C ARG A 231 -7.13 21.48 -6.83
N ARG A 232 -7.01 22.47 -5.96
CA ARG A 232 -6.56 22.25 -4.59
C ARG A 232 -7.75 21.94 -3.71
N ILE A 233 -7.69 20.84 -2.96
CA ILE A 233 -8.70 20.55 -1.93
C ILE A 233 -8.29 21.25 -0.64
N PRO A 234 -9.15 22.11 -0.06
CA PRO A 234 -8.92 22.70 1.26
C PRO A 234 -8.75 21.61 2.31
N ARG A 235 -7.85 21.79 3.28
CA ARG A 235 -7.62 20.82 4.37
C ARG A 235 -8.91 20.41 5.09
N SER A 236 -9.84 21.34 5.28
CA SER A 236 -11.16 21.05 5.87
C SER A 236 -11.98 20.03 5.10
N LEU A 237 -11.79 19.93 3.78
CA LEU A 237 -12.48 18.98 2.91
C LEU A 237 -11.65 17.71 2.64
N GLN A 238 -10.35 17.70 2.97
CA GLN A 238 -9.50 16.52 2.78
C GLN A 238 -9.99 15.35 3.63
N ASN A 239 -10.46 15.62 4.86
CA ASN A 239 -11.07 14.62 5.74
C ASN A 239 -12.40 14.04 5.22
N MET A 240 -13.01 14.67 4.20
CA MET A 240 -14.26 14.21 3.59
C MET A 240 -14.03 13.35 2.35
N VAL A 241 -12.82 13.34 1.80
CA VAL A 241 -12.47 12.43 0.71
C VAL A 241 -12.37 11.03 1.33
N PRO A 242 -13.16 10.04 0.88
CA PRO A 242 -12.94 8.65 1.27
C PRO A 242 -11.52 8.27 0.83
N GLY A 243 -10.60 8.06 1.78
CA GLY A 243 -9.17 8.01 1.46
C GLY A 243 -8.31 9.13 2.05
N GLY A 244 -8.93 10.17 2.62
CA GLY A 244 -8.22 11.34 3.10
C GLY A 244 -7.28 11.01 4.26
N PHE A 245 -6.02 11.39 4.10
CA PHE A 245 -5.03 11.49 5.18
C PHE A 245 -5.61 12.41 6.25
N ALA A 246 -6.19 11.86 7.32
CA ALA A 246 -6.63 12.68 8.43
C ALA A 246 -5.36 13.11 9.20
N PRO A 247 -5.33 14.33 9.75
CA PRO A 247 -4.20 14.78 10.56
C PRO A 247 -4.04 13.97 11.85
#